data_AF-A0A8T5JYY6-F1
#
_entry.id   AF-A0A8T5JYY6-F1
#
_cell.length_a   1.000
_cell.length_b   1.000
_cell.length_c   1.000
_cell.angle_alpha   90.00
_cell.angle_beta   90.00
_cell.angle_gamma   90.00
#
_symmetry.space_group_name_H-M   'P 1'
#
loop_
_entity.id
_entity.type
_entity.pdbx_description
1 polymer ?
#
loop_
_entity_poly.entity_id
_entity_poly.type
_entity_poly.pdbx_seq_one_letter_code
_entity_poly.pdbx_strand_id
1 'polypeptide(L)'
;MDKAILITYDKEDAINEAKGLCEAAGYEVVHIIQQNYLQKPKYGISGGVLEQLREIADKIRPDVIVFDEILKPSQNYNLATELQREVLDREGLI
;
A
#
# COMPACT_ATOMS: atom_id res chain seq x y z
N MET A 1 -10.13 -13.93 3.94
CA MET A 1 -9.35 -12.70 4.15
C MET A 1 -9.18 -12.08 2.78
N ASP A 2 -9.40 -10.78 2.69
CA ASP A 2 -9.28 -10.06 1.44
C ASP A 2 -7.78 -9.85 1.13
N LYS A 3 -7.40 -9.91 -0.14
CA LYS A 3 -5.99 -9.88 -0.55
C LYS A 3 -5.49 -8.45 -0.59
N ALA A 4 -4.37 -8.22 0.09
CA ALA A 4 -3.70 -6.92 0.13
C ALA A 4 -2.34 -6.96 -0.58
N ILE A 5 -2.02 -5.87 -1.28
CA ILE A 5 -0.62 -5.50 -1.55
C ILE A 5 -0.21 -4.46 -0.52
N LEU A 6 0.87 -4.73 0.21
CA LEU A 6 1.41 -3.82 1.22
C LEU A 6 2.55 -2.99 0.65
N ILE A 7 2.52 -1.68 0.87
CA ILE A 7 3.61 -0.74 0.57
C ILE A 7 4.17 -0.27 1.90
N THR A 8 5.42 -0.61 2.20
CA THR A 8 6.05 -0.37 3.52
C THR A 8 7.52 -0.02 3.40
N TYR A 9 8.17 0.28 4.51
CA TYR A 9 9.59 0.57 4.58
C TYR A 9 10.45 -0.68 4.37
N ASP A 10 11.64 -0.50 3.80
CA ASP A 10 12.65 -1.56 3.72
C ASP A 10 13.36 -1.78 5.08
N LYS A 11 12.57 -2.17 6.09
CA LYS A 11 13.01 -2.49 7.45
C LYS A 11 12.18 -3.64 7.99
N GLU A 12 12.85 -4.66 8.53
CA GLU A 12 12.20 -5.88 9.02
C GLU A 12 11.12 -5.60 10.07
N ASP A 13 11.42 -4.74 11.05
CA ASP A 13 10.46 -4.37 12.10
C ASP A 13 9.20 -3.69 11.53
N ALA A 14 9.37 -2.80 10.55
CA ALA A 14 8.26 -2.10 9.90
C ALA A 14 7.39 -3.08 9.09
N ILE A 15 8.02 -4.00 8.36
CA ILE A 15 7.31 -5.02 7.58
C ILE A 15 6.49 -5.93 8.50
N ASN A 16 7.07 -6.37 9.62
CA ASN A 16 6.40 -7.24 10.57
C ASN A 16 5.24 -6.53 11.27
N GLU A 17 5.42 -5.26 11.66
CA GLU A 17 4.36 -4.43 12.23
C GLU A 17 3.20 -4.26 11.23
N ALA A 18 3.48 -3.77 10.03
CA ALA A 18 2.45 -3.49 9.02
C ALA A 18 1.70 -4.76 8.58
N LYS A 19 2.39 -5.91 8.50
CA LYS A 19 1.74 -7.22 8.29
C LYS A 19 0.79 -7.57 9.43
N GLY A 20 1.21 -7.36 10.67
CA GLY A 20 0.37 -7.63 11.84
C GLY A 20 -0.89 -6.76 11.84
N LEU A 21 -0.78 -5.50 11.44
CA LEU A 21 -1.93 -4.60 11.27
C LEU A 21 -2.88 -5.09 10.17
N CYS A 22 -2.34 -5.47 9.00
CA CYS A 22 -3.15 -6.08 7.93
C CYS A 22 -3.89 -7.34 8.41
N GLU A 23 -3.21 -8.24 9.10
CA GLU A 23 -3.80 -9.48 9.60
C GLU A 23 -4.91 -9.20 10.63
N ALA A 24 -4.68 -8.27 11.56
CA ALA A 24 -5.68 -7.84 12.54
C ALA A 24 -6.92 -7.21 11.88
N ALA A 25 -6.73 -6.50 10.77
CA ALA A 25 -7.79 -5.93 9.95
C ALA A 25 -8.46 -6.94 8.99
N GLY A 26 -8.03 -8.21 8.97
CA GLY A 26 -8.64 -9.27 8.15
C GLY A 26 -8.12 -9.37 6.72
N TYR A 27 -6.97 -8.74 6.45
CA TYR A 27 -6.31 -8.76 5.15
C TYR A 27 -5.14 -9.76 5.10
N GLU A 28 -5.03 -10.47 3.98
CA GLU A 28 -3.89 -11.35 3.67
C GLU A 28 -2.91 -10.60 2.77
N VAL A 29 -1.70 -10.31 3.27
CA VAL A 29 -0.66 -9.65 2.48
C VAL A 29 -0.04 -10.64 1.49
N VAL A 30 -0.44 -10.56 0.22
CA VAL A 30 0.01 -11.46 -0.86
C VAL A 30 1.21 -10.91 -1.64
N HIS A 31 1.53 -9.63 -1.48
CA HIS A 31 2.72 -9.00 -2.06
C HIS A 31 3.16 -7.79 -1.25
N ILE A 32 4.45 -7.48 -1.29
CA ILE A 32 5.05 -6.36 -0.56
C ILE A 32 5.93 -5.56 -1.50
N ILE A 33 5.73 -4.24 -1.52
CA ILE A 33 6.63 -3.28 -2.14
C ILE A 33 7.33 -2.50 -1.05
N GLN A 34 8.64 -2.68 -0.95
CA GLN A 34 9.47 -2.00 0.03
C GLN A 34 10.03 -0.71 -0.55
N GLN A 35 10.05 0.37 0.23
CA GLN A 35 10.60 1.67 -0.16
C GLN A 35 11.38 2.31 0.99
N ASN A 36 12.39 3.12 0.64
CA ASN A 36 13.13 3.89 1.64
C ASN A 36 12.40 5.17 2.09
N TYR A 37 11.37 5.61 1.33
CA TYR A 37 10.65 6.86 1.59
C TYR A 37 9.23 6.80 1.01
N LEU A 38 8.23 7.00 1.87
CA LEU A 38 6.81 6.86 1.56
C LEU A 38 6.02 8.19 1.56
N GLN A 39 6.70 9.33 1.64
CA GLN A 39 6.04 10.64 1.74
C GLN A 39 6.22 11.49 0.46
N LYS A 40 6.38 10.88 -0.71
CA LYS A 40 6.49 11.62 -1.98
C LYS A 40 5.23 12.45 -2.25
N PRO A 41 5.34 13.68 -2.78
CA PRO A 41 4.22 14.64 -2.77
C PRO A 41 2.92 14.17 -3.44
N LYS A 42 3.00 13.46 -4.57
CA LYS A 42 1.81 13.12 -5.39
C LYS A 42 1.14 11.81 -5.01
N TYR A 43 1.92 10.78 -4.68
CA TYR A 43 1.44 9.40 -4.48
C TYR A 43 2.02 8.71 -3.24
N GLY A 44 2.81 9.40 -2.41
CA GLY A 44 3.61 8.78 -1.34
C GLY A 44 4.83 8.01 -1.87
N ILE A 45 4.72 7.39 -3.05
CA ILE A 45 5.79 6.72 -3.79
C ILE A 45 6.21 7.49 -5.05
N SER A 46 7.30 7.05 -5.68
CA SER A 46 7.75 7.59 -6.97
C SER A 46 6.88 7.10 -8.13
N GLY A 47 6.92 7.80 -9.27
CA GLY A 47 6.20 7.38 -10.48
C GLY A 47 6.62 6.01 -10.99
N GLY A 48 7.91 5.67 -10.96
CA GLY A 48 8.37 4.34 -11.40
C GLY A 48 7.84 3.20 -10.51
N VAL A 49 7.71 3.46 -9.21
CA VAL A 49 7.13 2.50 -8.26
C VAL A 49 5.61 2.39 -8.44
N LEU A 50 4.94 3.50 -8.79
CA LEU A 50 3.52 3.47 -9.14
C LEU A 50 3.26 2.60 -10.38
N GLU A 51 4.09 2.74 -11.42
CA GLU A 51 3.98 1.89 -12.61
C GLU A 51 4.18 0.41 -12.27
N GLN A 52 5.20 0.10 -11.47
CA GLN A 52 5.44 -1.27 -10.97
C GLN A 52 4.24 -1.79 -10.18
N LEU A 53 3.69 -0.98 -9.26
CA LEU A 53 2.52 -1.33 -8.46
C LEU A 53 1.31 -1.62 -9.35
N ARG A 54 1.06 -0.81 -10.38
CA ARG A 54 -0.02 -1.01 -11.34
C ARG A 54 0.11 -2.35 -12.05
N GLU A 55 1.29 -2.67 -12.59
CA GLU A 55 1.54 -3.95 -13.26
C GLU A 55 1.35 -5.17 -12.34
N ILE A 56 1.81 -5.07 -11.09
CA ILE A 56 1.66 -6.15 -10.11
C ILE A 56 0.18 -6.30 -9.75
N ALA A 57 -0.49 -5.19 -9.47
CA ALA A 57 -1.86 -5.20 -9.03
C ALA A 57 -2.78 -5.72 -10.16
N ASP A 58 -2.51 -5.42 -11.44
CA ASP A 58 -3.25 -6.01 -12.58
C ASP A 58 -3.11 -7.54 -12.68
N LYS A 59 -1.96 -8.09 -12.28
CA LYS A 59 -1.72 -9.53 -12.26
C LYS A 59 -2.35 -10.21 -11.05
N ILE A 60 -2.12 -9.65 -9.87
CA ILE A 60 -2.56 -10.23 -8.59
C ILE A 60 -4.07 -10.02 -8.39
N ARG A 61 -4.58 -8.89 -8.87
CA ARG A 61 -5.93 -8.36 -8.59
C ARG A 61 -6.24 -8.39 -7.10
N PRO A 62 -5.48 -7.64 -6.27
CA PRO A 62 -5.80 -7.52 -4.86
C PRO A 62 -7.13 -6.80 -4.67
N ASP A 63 -7.76 -7.05 -3.53
CA ASP A 63 -8.97 -6.37 -3.09
C ASP A 63 -8.63 -4.96 -2.58
N VAL A 64 -7.47 -4.81 -1.93
CA VAL A 64 -7.01 -3.54 -1.36
C VAL A 64 -5.51 -3.30 -1.52
N ILE A 65 -5.12 -2.03 -1.64
CA ILE A 65 -3.74 -1.58 -1.52
C ILE A 65 -3.57 -0.95 -0.15
N VAL A 66 -2.61 -1.46 0.64
CA VAL A 66 -2.32 -0.95 1.98
C VAL A 66 -1.04 -0.14 1.96
N PHE A 67 -1.09 1.07 2.51
CA PHE A 67 0.01 2.02 2.57
C PHE A 67 0.43 2.26 4.02
N ASP A 68 1.67 1.91 4.36
CA ASP A 68 2.21 1.97 5.73
C ASP A 68 2.63 3.40 6.17
N GLU A 69 1.87 4.40 5.78
CA GLU A 69 2.00 5.79 6.20
C GLU A 69 0.64 6.46 6.07
N ILE A 70 0.44 7.59 6.76
CA ILE A 70 -0.79 8.39 6.60
C ILE A 70 -0.70 9.12 5.26
N LEU A 71 -1.71 8.94 4.41
CA LEU A 71 -1.77 9.60 3.11
C LEU A 71 -2.52 10.93 3.25
N LYS A 72 -2.03 11.97 2.58
CA LYS A 72 -2.83 13.16 2.35
C LYS A 72 -4.06 12.78 1.52
N PRO A 73 -5.21 13.46 1.68
CA PRO A 73 -6.41 13.17 0.89
C PRO A 73 -6.16 13.15 -0.62
N SER A 74 -5.29 14.04 -1.11
CA SER A 74 -4.91 14.07 -2.53
C SER A 74 -4.05 12.89 -2.95
N GLN A 75 -3.16 12.38 -2.08
CA GLN A 75 -2.34 11.20 -2.40
C GLN A 75 -3.22 9.95 -2.46
N ASN A 76 -4.12 9.78 -1.48
CA ASN A 76 -5.05 8.65 -1.48
C ASN A 76 -5.95 8.68 -2.73
N TYR A 77 -6.60 9.82 -3.01
CA TYR A 77 -7.43 9.98 -4.21
C TYR A 77 -6.66 9.67 -5.51
N ASN A 78 -5.44 10.20 -5.64
CA ASN A 78 -4.60 9.96 -6.81
C ASN A 78 -4.24 8.47 -6.94
N LEU A 79 -3.82 7.80 -5.87
CA LEU A 79 -3.50 6.37 -5.90
C LEU A 79 -4.73 5.53 -6.26
N ALA A 80 -5.87 5.77 -5.61
CA ALA A 80 -7.10 5.04 -5.89
C ALA A 80 -7.57 5.24 -7.34
N THR A 81 -7.39 6.44 -7.89
CA THR A 81 -7.72 6.74 -9.29
C THR A 81 -6.78 6.05 -10.27
N GLU A 82 -5.46 6.06 -10.04
CA GLU A 82 -4.50 5.41 -10.96
C GLU A 82 -4.59 3.88 -10.90
N LEU A 83 -4.84 3.34 -9.71
CA LEU A 83 -4.86 1.89 -9.46
C LEU A 83 -6.24 1.27 -9.67
N GLN A 84 -7.31 2.10 -9.73
CA GLN A 84 -8.71 1.67 -9.80
C GLN A 84 -9.05 0.65 -8.71
N ARG A 85 -8.53 0.87 -7.50
CA ARG A 85 -8.67 0.00 -6.33
C ARG A 85 -8.80 0.82 -5.06
N GLU A 86 -9.34 0.19 -4.03
CA GLU A 86 -9.33 0.74 -2.68
C GLU A 86 -7.89 0.89 -2.17
N VAL A 87 -7.63 2.02 -1.50
CA VAL A 87 -6.35 2.32 -0.87
C VAL A 87 -6.61 2.66 0.59
N LEU A 88 -6.11 1.80 1.48
CA LEU A 88 -6.09 2.04 2.91
C LEU A 88 -4.70 2.55 3.30
N ASP A 89 -4.68 3.60 4.10
CA ASP A 89 -3.47 4.12 4.69
C ASP A 89 -3.35 3.67 6.15
N ARG A 90 -2.32 4.14 6.86
CA ARG A 90 -2.05 3.66 8.23
C ARG A 90 -3.17 3.99 9.22
N GLU A 91 -3.89 5.10 9.04
CA GLU A 91 -5.05 5.42 9.89
C GLU A 91 -6.21 4.46 9.64
N GLY A 92 -6.39 3.96 8.41
CA GLY A 92 -7.43 2.99 8.08
C GLY A 92 -7.23 1.58 8.67
N LEU A 93 -6.05 1.27 9.21
CA LEU A 93 -5.74 -0.06 9.79
C LEU A 93 -5.86 -0.12 11.32
N ILE A 94 -6.03 1.03 12.00
CA ILE A 94 -6.01 1.16 13.47
C ILE A 94 -7.42 1.44 13.98
#